data_AF-A0A1H7GDD3-F1
#
_entry.id   AF-A0A1H7GDD3-F1
#
_cell.length_a   1.000
_cell.length_b   1.000
_cell.length_c   1.000
_cell.angle_alpha   90.00
_cell.angle_beta   90.00
_cell.angle_gamma   90.00
#
_symmetry.space_group_name_H-M   'P 1'
#
loop_
_entity.id
_entity.type
_entity.pdbx_description
1 polymer ?
#
loop_
_entity_poly.entity_id
_entity_poly.type
_entity_poly.pdbx_seq_one_letter_code
_entity_poly.pdbx_strand_id
1 'polypeptide(L)'
;MKKTYNVRYENGSYLIEYSMPENNEGTLVIDEKNMELDSSKFYKLVFENVDEEIEIIIVNHISADLDTTIVKKGARVCETLQSLCDEICKEINKKCFSA
;
A
#
# COMPACT_ATOMS: atom_id res chain seq x y z
N MET A 1 -13.61 -2.65 8.69
CA MET A 1 -12.35 -1.94 8.93
C MET A 1 -11.85 -1.26 7.66
N LYS A 2 -11.65 0.05 7.70
CA LYS A 2 -11.02 0.80 6.59
C LYS A 2 -9.59 1.16 6.97
N LYS A 3 -8.59 0.73 6.19
CA LYS A 3 -7.19 1.12 6.35
C LYS A 3 -6.73 1.95 5.16
N THR A 4 -5.99 3.02 5.41
CA THR A 4 -5.46 3.89 4.36
C THR A 4 -3.95 3.98 4.46
N TYR A 5 -3.27 3.76 3.34
CA TYR A 5 -1.82 3.79 3.21
C TYR A 5 -1.39 4.88 2.24
N ASN A 6 -0.40 5.66 2.65
CA ASN A 6 0.17 6.72 1.86
C ASN A 6 1.41 6.19 1.14
N VAL A 7 1.53 6.52 -0.15
CA VAL A 7 2.73 6.26 -0.95
C VAL A 7 3.44 7.57 -1.19
N ARG A 8 4.69 7.65 -0.75
CA ARG A 8 5.58 8.81 -0.97
C ARG A 8 6.84 8.39 -1.69
N TYR A 9 7.61 9.35 -2.18
CA TYR A 9 8.92 9.11 -2.76
C TYR A 9 9.98 9.92 -2.03
N GLU A 10 11.00 9.23 -1.52
CA GLU A 10 12.10 9.84 -0.77
C GLU A 10 13.40 9.11 -1.11
N ASN A 11 14.48 9.87 -1.36
CA ASN A 11 15.85 9.35 -1.48
C ASN A 11 16.02 8.13 -2.42
N GLY A 12 15.31 8.07 -3.56
CA GLY A 12 15.43 6.95 -4.50
C GLY A 12 14.53 5.76 -4.20
N SER A 13 13.57 5.90 -3.29
CA SER A 13 12.66 4.82 -2.90
C SER A 13 11.21 5.29 -2.78
N TYR A 14 10.29 4.39 -3.09
CA TYR A 14 8.88 4.55 -2.75
C TYR A 14 8.62 4.01 -1.35
N LEU A 15 7.97 4.80 -0.52
CA LEU A 15 7.63 4.48 0.86
C LEU A 15 6.12 4.28 0.98
N ILE A 16 5.71 3.16 1.55
CA ILE A 16 4.32 2.86 1.90
C ILE A 16 4.20 2.88 3.41
N GLU A 17 3.29 3.67 3.93
CA GLU A 17 3.10 3.87 5.37
C GLU A 17 1.62 3.98 5.71
N TYR A 18 1.24 3.54 6.90
CA TYR A 18 -0.13 3.72 7.38
C TYR A 18 -0.41 5.20 7.64
N SER A 19 -1.59 5.66 7.24
CA SER A 19 -1.95 7.08 7.29
C SER A 19 -2.21 7.63 8.70
N MET A 20 -2.47 6.78 9.70
CA MET A 20 -2.70 7.26 11.06
C MET A 20 -1.37 7.46 11.81
N PRO A 21 -1.08 8.68 12.30
CA PRO A 21 0.21 9.01 12.91
C PRO A 21 0.49 8.32 14.25
N GLU A 22 -0.55 7.84 14.95
CA GLU A 22 -0.40 7.15 16.25
C GLU A 22 -0.31 5.63 16.13
N ASN A 23 -0.53 5.08 14.94
CA ASN A 23 -0.54 3.64 14.71
C ASN A 23 0.62 3.25 13.80
N ASN A 24 1.73 2.85 14.42
CA ASN A 24 2.97 2.52 13.73
C ASN A 24 2.90 1.07 13.20
N GLU A 25 1.98 0.81 12.25
CA GLU A 25 1.88 -0.49 11.56
C GLU A 25 3.16 -0.77 10.73
N GLY A 26 4.01 0.25 10.55
CA GLY A 26 5.33 0.18 9.95
C GLY A 26 5.40 0.87 8.60
N THR A 27 6.60 0.86 8.02
CA THR A 27 6.88 1.40 6.68
C THR A 27 7.43 0.29 5.82
N LEU A 28 6.94 0.21 4.58
CA LEU A 28 7.48 -0.66 3.55
C LEU A 28 8.20 0.18 2.51
N VAL A 29 9.38 -0.27 2.10
CA VAL A 29 10.24 0.42 1.13
C VAL A 29 10.29 -0.40 -0.15
N ILE A 30 10.05 0.26 -1.28
CA ILE A 30 10.29 -0.28 -2.62
C ILE A 30 11.40 0.55 -3.25
N ASP A 31 12.56 -0.08 -3.46
CA ASP A 31 13.69 0.54 -4.14
C ASP A 31 13.33 0.82 -5.61
N GLU A 32 13.56 2.04 -6.09
CA GLU A 32 13.16 2.46 -7.45
C GLU A 32 13.91 1.73 -8.56
N LYS A 33 15.11 1.23 -8.27
CA LYS A 33 15.96 0.55 -9.25
C LYS A 33 15.53 -0.90 -9.44
N ASN A 34 15.25 -1.60 -8.35
CA ASN A 34 14.91 -3.03 -8.39
C ASN A 34 13.40 -3.27 -8.49
N MET A 35 12.58 -2.32 -8.01
CA MET A 35 11.11 -2.43 -7.98
C MET A 35 10.61 -3.72 -7.28
N GLU A 36 11.37 -4.20 -6.30
CA GLU A 36 11.04 -5.39 -5.54
C GLU A 36 10.21 -5.04 -4.30
N LEU A 37 9.14 -5.81 -4.09
CA LEU A 37 8.27 -5.72 -2.93
C LEU A 37 8.49 -6.95 -2.04
N ASP A 38 8.85 -6.73 -0.78
CA ASP A 38 8.82 -7.79 0.23
C ASP A 38 7.36 -8.14 0.53
N SER A 39 6.86 -9.18 -0.15
CA SER A 39 5.47 -9.60 -0.06
C SER A 39 5.07 -9.99 1.36
N SER A 40 5.96 -10.63 2.12
CA SER A 40 5.67 -11.05 3.50
C SER A 40 5.45 -9.84 4.40
N LYS A 41 6.31 -8.81 4.28
CA LYS A 41 6.12 -7.55 5.02
C LYS A 41 4.89 -6.79 4.54
N PHE A 42 4.62 -6.78 3.24
CA PHE A 42 3.41 -6.16 2.69
C PHE A 42 2.14 -6.79 3.27
N TYR A 43 2.04 -8.12 3.24
CA TYR A 43 0.87 -8.82 3.77
C TYR A 43 0.70 -8.55 5.27
N LYS A 44 1.79 -8.58 6.04
CA LYS A 44 1.74 -8.28 7.47
C LYS A 44 1.30 -6.84 7.73
N LEU A 45 1.92 -5.87 7.06
CA LEU A 45 1.57 -4.46 7.18
C LEU A 45 0.07 -4.25 6.89
N VAL A 46 -0.40 -4.72 5.74
CA VAL A 46 -1.73 -4.37 5.25
C VAL A 46 -2.86 -5.17 5.91
N PHE A 47 -2.65 -6.47 6.15
CA PHE A 47 -3.73 -7.42 6.50
C PHE A 47 -3.57 -8.08 7.87
N GLU A 48 -2.60 -7.68 8.70
CA GLU A 48 -2.57 -8.16 10.09
C GLU A 48 -3.72 -7.54 10.90
N ASN A 49 -4.23 -8.31 11.86
CA ASN A 49 -5.30 -7.92 12.80
C ASN A 49 -6.65 -7.57 12.16
N VAL A 50 -7.05 -8.30 11.12
CA VAL A 50 -8.36 -8.14 10.47
C VAL A 50 -9.40 -9.00 11.18
N ASP A 51 -10.39 -8.35 11.80
CA ASP A 51 -11.47 -8.98 12.59
C ASP A 51 -12.88 -8.69 12.05
N GLU A 52 -13.00 -7.84 11.03
CA GLU A 52 -14.23 -7.50 10.32
C GLU A 52 -13.94 -7.24 8.83
N GLU A 53 -14.99 -7.04 8.01
CA GLU A 53 -14.85 -6.75 6.58
C GLU A 53 -13.86 -5.62 6.32
N ILE A 54 -12.86 -5.88 5.49
CA ILE A 54 -11.74 -4.97 5.25
C ILE A 54 -11.86 -4.23 3.93
N GLU A 55 -11.49 -2.96 3.95
CA GLU A 55 -11.26 -2.11 2.78
C GLU A 55 -9.89 -1.43 2.93
N ILE A 56 -9.05 -1.51 1.89
CA ILE A 56 -7.74 -0.88 1.86
C ILE A 56 -7.73 0.22 0.79
N ILE A 57 -7.23 1.40 1.14
CA ILE A 57 -7.07 2.53 0.23
C ILE A 57 -5.60 2.92 0.13
N ILE A 58 -5.06 2.96 -1.09
CA ILE A 58 -3.71 3.43 -1.39
C ILE A 58 -3.80 4.87 -1.93
N VAL A 59 -3.16 5.81 -1.25
CA VAL A 59 -3.17 7.23 -1.61
C VAL A 59 -1.80 7.64 -2.14
N ASN A 60 -1.78 8.18 -3.36
CA ASN A 60 -0.56 8.68 -3.97
C ASN A 60 -0.24 10.09 -3.47
N HIS A 61 0.85 10.23 -2.72
CA HIS A 61 1.40 11.51 -2.24
C HIS A 61 2.75 11.84 -2.87
N ILE A 62 3.10 11.21 -4.01
CA ILE A 62 4.33 11.50 -4.73
C ILE A 62 4.20 12.89 -5.37
N SER A 63 5.16 13.77 -5.05
CA SER A 63 5.15 15.16 -5.53
C SER A 63 5.20 15.21 -7.06
N ALA A 64 4.30 16.01 -7.64
CA ALA A 64 4.26 16.26 -9.08
C ALA A 64 5.47 17.06 -9.61
N ASP A 65 6.23 17.70 -8.71
CA ASP A 65 7.43 18.48 -9.05
C ASP A 65 8.68 17.60 -9.26
N LEU A 66 8.59 16.29 -9.01
CA LEU A 66 9.67 15.33 -9.26
C LEU A 66 9.83 15.01 -10.75
N ASP A 67 10.91 14.31 -11.09
CA ASP A 67 11.12 13.80 -12.45
C ASP A 67 9.90 13.02 -12.94
N THR A 68 9.49 13.28 -14.20
CA THR A 68 8.28 12.69 -14.78
C THR A 68 8.31 11.16 -14.79
N THR A 69 9.50 10.56 -14.91
CA THR A 69 9.68 9.10 -14.85
C THR A 69 9.36 8.57 -13.46
N ILE A 70 9.85 9.23 -12.41
CA ILE A 70 9.59 8.88 -11.01
C ILE A 70 8.09 8.96 -10.72
N VAL A 71 7.44 10.05 -11.14
CA VAL A 71 6.00 10.25 -10.94
C VAL A 71 5.18 9.17 -11.65
N LYS A 72 5.50 8.87 -12.92
CA LYS A 72 4.81 7.83 -13.69
C LYS A 72 5.00 6.42 -13.11
N LYS A 73 6.22 6.08 -12.69
CA LYS A 73 6.49 4.81 -12.00
C LYS A 73 5.71 4.74 -10.67
N GLY A 74 5.72 5.82 -9.91
CA GLY A 74 5.00 5.94 -8.64
C GLY A 74 3.48 5.73 -8.78
N ALA A 75 2.88 6.33 -9.80
CA ALA A 75 1.46 6.11 -10.12
C ALA A 75 1.17 4.62 -10.40
N ARG A 76 2.02 3.96 -11.19
CA ARG A 76 1.89 2.51 -11.47
C ARG A 76 2.04 1.66 -10.20
N VAL A 77 2.95 2.03 -9.30
CA VAL A 77 3.08 1.36 -7.99
C VAL A 77 1.77 1.47 -7.22
N CYS A 78 1.20 2.67 -7.12
CA CYS A 78 -0.06 2.88 -6.40
C CYS A 78 -1.22 2.08 -7.03
N GLU A 79 -1.37 2.13 -8.35
CA GLU A 79 -2.40 1.38 -9.09
C GLU A 79 -2.26 -0.14 -8.88
N THR A 80 -1.03 -0.65 -8.93
CA THR A 80 -0.74 -2.08 -8.75
C THR A 80 -1.08 -2.52 -7.33
N LEU A 81 -0.65 -1.75 -6.32
CA LEU A 81 -0.92 -2.06 -4.92
C LEU A 81 -2.42 -1.99 -4.61
N GLN A 82 -3.14 -0.99 -5.14
CA GLN A 82 -4.58 -0.88 -4.98
C GLN A 82 -5.28 -2.10 -5.58
N SER A 83 -4.96 -2.48 -6.82
CA SER A 83 -5.55 -3.65 -7.47
C SER A 83 -5.31 -4.94 -6.68
N LEU A 84 -4.08 -5.16 -6.19
CA LEU A 84 -3.77 -6.32 -5.36
C LEU A 84 -4.58 -6.32 -4.06
N CYS A 85 -4.67 -5.16 -3.39
CA CYS A 85 -5.43 -5.04 -2.17
C CYS A 85 -6.92 -5.31 -2.40
N ASP A 86 -7.50 -4.78 -3.46
CA ASP A 86 -8.92 -4.97 -3.80
C ASP A 86 -9.25 -6.44 -4.03
N GLU A 87 -8.40 -7.16 -4.76
CA GLU A 87 -8.57 -8.59 -5.00
C GLU A 87 -8.49 -9.41 -3.70
N ILE A 88 -7.49 -9.12 -2.87
CA ILE A 88 -7.30 -9.81 -1.58
C ILE A 88 -8.45 -9.50 -0.62
N CYS A 89 -8.84 -8.23 -0.47
CA CYS A 89 -9.95 -7.81 0.38
C CYS A 89 -11.25 -8.49 -0.04
N LYS A 90 -11.53 -8.53 -1.35
CA LYS A 90 -12.70 -9.20 -1.89
C LYS A 90 -12.74 -10.68 -1.49
N GLU A 91 -11.62 -11.38 -1.60
CA GLU A 91 -11.54 -12.79 -1.23
C GLU A 91 -11.65 -13.02 0.29
N ILE A 92 -11.00 -12.17 1.11
CA ILE A 92 -11.12 -12.22 2.58
C ILE A 92 -12.56 -11.96 3.00
N ASN A 93 -13.16 -10.86 2.54
CA ASN A 93 -14.53 -10.49 2.90
C ASN A 93 -15.51 -11.59 2.51
N LYS A 94 -15.37 -12.14 1.31
CA LYS A 94 -16.22 -13.23 0.83
C LYS A 94 -16.07 -14.54 1.63
N LYS A 95 -14.86 -14.87 2.11
CA LYS A 95 -14.62 -16.17 2.76
C LYS A 95 -14.76 -16.11 4.27
N CYS A 96 -14.51 -14.95 4.88
CA CYS A 96 -14.41 -14.81 6.32
C CYS A 96 -15.58 -14.04 6.94
N PHE A 97 -16.25 -13.16 6.19
CA PHE A 97 -17.20 -12.21 6.76
C PHE A 97 -18.57 -12.16 6.07
N SER A 98 -18.68 -12.54 4.80
CA SER A 98 -19.98 -12.68 4.15
C SER A 98 -20.65 -13.97 4.62
N ALA A 99 -21.65 -13.82 5.49
CA ALA A 99 -22.54 -14.89 5.96
C ALA A 99 -23.44 -15.46 4.84
#